data_AF-A0A7V5LHK3-F1
#
_entry.id   AF-A0A7V5LHK3-F1
#
_cell.length_a   1.000
_cell.length_b   1.000
_cell.length_c   1.000
_cell.angle_alpha   90.00
_cell.angle_beta   90.00
_cell.angle_gamma   90.00
#
_symmetry.space_group_name_H-M   'P 1'
#
loop_
_entity.id
_entity.type
_entity.pdbx_description
1 polymer ?
#
loop_
_entity_poly.entity_id
_entity_poly.type
_entity_poly.pdbx_seq_one_letter_code
_entity_poly.pdbx_strand_id
1 'polypeptide(L)'
;MKFVENMKNLFEAVVLDSASEEIKAFRKNVFNRFVQLGLPTHKNEEWKYTNLSFLNDIDFVASNVSIDAKGSNLLLESNHLVSSLLDESIVFPIVNGNLIIDKSNFDVGSNLLEVRKTFGNETFSKFLKHFNLFYDDTNPFAFLNLAFSTDGISIHIPQNVVIEKPILLLYDYNNSQPSFSNSLTFIEVGDNSSVKIILLFSKAAGEVILGNETVNILQKNGSEVEVNIVQYDLSNLKLINNL
;
A
#
# COMPACT_ATOMS: atom_id res chain seq x y z
N MET A 1 -5.37 -22.29 -11.02
CA MET A 1 -5.89 -21.98 -9.67
C MET A 1 -6.97 -20.93 -9.82
N LYS A 2 -8.14 -21.08 -9.18
CA LYS A 2 -9.29 -20.18 -9.38
C LYS A 2 -8.93 -18.72 -9.09
N PHE A 3 -8.19 -18.47 -8.01
CA PHE A 3 -7.76 -17.11 -7.65
C PHE A 3 -6.93 -16.43 -8.74
N VAL A 4 -5.89 -17.11 -9.27
CA VAL A 4 -5.00 -16.56 -10.31
C VAL A 4 -5.78 -16.25 -11.59
N GLU A 5 -6.72 -17.13 -11.97
CA GLU A 5 -7.58 -16.90 -13.15
C GLU A 5 -8.54 -15.72 -12.94
N ASN A 6 -9.14 -15.61 -11.74
CA ASN A 6 -9.98 -14.47 -11.38
C ASN A 6 -9.19 -13.15 -11.44
N MET A 7 -7.95 -13.13 -10.93
CA MET A 7 -7.07 -11.97 -11.03
C MET A 7 -6.75 -11.62 -12.48
N LYS A 8 -6.54 -12.61 -13.36
CA LYS A 8 -6.31 -12.34 -14.80
C LYS A 8 -7.50 -11.62 -15.44
N ASN A 9 -8.72 -12.10 -15.19
CA ASN A 9 -9.93 -11.47 -15.70
C ASN A 9 -10.10 -10.04 -15.17
N LEU A 10 -9.82 -9.81 -13.88
CA LEU A 10 -9.88 -8.48 -13.27
C LEU A 10 -8.82 -7.53 -13.83
N PHE A 11 -7.60 -8.03 -14.05
CA PHE A 11 -6.50 -7.22 -14.58
C PHE A 11 -6.82 -6.68 -15.99
N GLU A 12 -7.37 -7.53 -16.85
CA GLU A 12 -7.80 -7.16 -18.20
C GLU A 12 -8.95 -6.13 -18.18
N ALA A 13 -9.84 -6.19 -17.18
CA ALA A 13 -10.99 -5.31 -17.06
C ALA A 13 -10.69 -3.93 -16.43
N VAL A 14 -9.81 -3.86 -15.42
CA VAL A 14 -9.68 -2.67 -14.55
C VAL A 14 -8.46 -1.80 -14.86
N VAL A 15 -7.36 -2.38 -15.35
CA VAL A 15 -6.04 -1.71 -15.32
C VAL A 15 -5.72 -0.93 -16.62
N LEU A 16 -6.43 -1.20 -17.72
CA LEU A 16 -5.99 -0.76 -19.05
C LEU A 16 -6.50 0.62 -19.49
N ASP A 17 -7.40 1.26 -18.75
CA ASP A 17 -8.19 2.38 -19.30
C ASP A 17 -7.64 3.80 -18.98
N SER A 18 -6.69 3.95 -18.04
CA SER A 18 -6.27 5.28 -17.54
C SER A 18 -4.77 5.54 -17.35
N ALA A 19 -3.90 4.57 -17.64
CA ALA A 19 -2.45 4.67 -17.43
C ALA A 19 -1.67 5.09 -18.71
N SER A 20 -0.45 5.64 -18.56
CA SER A 20 0.47 5.83 -19.70
C SER A 20 0.90 4.48 -20.28
N GLU A 21 1.34 4.46 -21.55
CA GLU A 21 1.80 3.20 -22.18
C GLU A 21 2.99 2.56 -21.46
N GLU A 22 3.88 3.37 -20.86
CA GLU A 22 4.98 2.89 -20.05
C GLU A 22 4.49 2.17 -18.78
N ILE A 23 3.52 2.76 -18.07
CA ILE A 23 2.91 2.17 -16.88
C ILE A 23 2.13 0.91 -17.25
N LYS A 24 1.39 0.92 -18.36
CA LYS A 24 0.68 -0.28 -18.87
C LYS A 24 1.66 -1.42 -19.17
N ALA A 25 2.76 -1.13 -19.86
CA ALA A 25 3.78 -2.12 -20.19
C ALA A 25 4.44 -2.70 -18.93
N PHE A 26 4.78 -1.85 -17.97
CA PHE A 26 5.30 -2.27 -16.67
C PHE A 26 4.31 -3.19 -15.93
N ARG A 27 3.05 -2.76 -15.77
CA ARG A 27 2.00 -3.54 -15.09
C ARG A 27 1.78 -4.89 -15.74
N LYS A 28 1.78 -4.95 -17.08
CA LYS A 28 1.66 -6.21 -17.81
C LYS A 28 2.84 -7.13 -17.56
N ASN A 29 4.06 -6.60 -17.48
CA ASN A 29 5.25 -7.39 -17.16
C ASN A 29 5.16 -8.00 -15.75
N VAL A 30 4.93 -7.17 -14.73
CA VAL A 30 4.82 -7.65 -13.34
C VAL A 30 3.62 -8.58 -13.13
N PHE A 31 2.50 -8.34 -13.82
CA PHE A 31 1.35 -9.24 -13.76
C PHE A 31 1.65 -10.61 -14.39
N ASN A 32 2.33 -10.65 -15.53
CA ASN A 32 2.77 -11.91 -16.13
C ASN A 32 3.70 -12.67 -15.18
N ARG A 33 4.55 -11.95 -14.43
CA ARG A 33 5.41 -12.58 -13.43
C ARG A 33 4.60 -13.20 -12.29
N PHE A 34 3.61 -12.49 -11.75
CA PHE A 34 2.66 -13.06 -10.79
C PHE A 34 2.00 -14.34 -11.32
N VAL A 35 1.52 -14.34 -12.56
CA VAL A 35 0.88 -15.52 -13.18
C VAL A 35 1.85 -16.69 -13.31
N GLN A 36 3.11 -16.44 -13.67
CA GLN A 36 4.15 -17.48 -13.78
C GLN A 36 4.51 -18.08 -12.42
N LEU A 37 4.62 -17.26 -11.38
CA LEU A 37 4.88 -17.72 -10.01
C LEU A 37 3.69 -18.48 -9.44
N GLY A 38 2.47 -18.03 -9.71
CA GLY A 38 1.25 -18.54 -9.11
C GLY A 38 1.16 -18.20 -7.63
N LEU A 39 0.29 -18.92 -6.90
CA LEU A 39 0.22 -18.82 -5.45
C LEU A 39 1.36 -19.62 -4.81
N PRO A 40 1.94 -19.12 -3.71
CA PRO A 40 2.88 -19.89 -2.91
C PRO A 40 2.24 -21.17 -2.39
N THR A 41 3.08 -22.18 -2.17
CA THR A 41 2.68 -23.46 -1.58
C THR A 41 3.51 -23.72 -0.33
N HIS A 42 3.18 -24.77 0.43
CA HIS A 42 3.99 -25.20 1.57
C HIS A 42 5.44 -25.58 1.22
N LYS A 43 5.78 -25.68 -0.08
CA LYS A 43 7.16 -25.89 -0.56
C LYS A 43 7.99 -24.60 -0.54
N ASN A 44 7.35 -23.44 -0.56
CA ASN A 44 8.02 -22.15 -0.39
C ASN A 44 8.25 -21.92 1.10
N GLU A 45 9.50 -21.77 1.54
CA GLU A 45 9.85 -21.74 2.97
C GLU A 45 9.10 -20.64 3.72
N GLU A 46 8.98 -19.45 3.14
CA GLU A 46 8.24 -18.29 3.69
C GLU A 46 6.74 -18.57 3.90
N TRP A 47 6.18 -19.54 3.17
CA TRP A 47 4.74 -19.84 3.16
C TRP A 47 4.40 -21.21 3.77
N LYS A 48 5.39 -21.91 4.32
CA LYS A 48 5.23 -23.25 4.87
C LYS A 48 4.11 -23.37 5.90
N TYR A 49 3.88 -22.34 6.70
CA TYR A 49 2.89 -22.33 7.77
C TYR A 49 1.67 -21.44 7.50
N THR A 50 1.57 -20.88 6.28
CA THR A 50 0.49 -19.94 5.91
C THR A 50 -0.45 -20.61 4.93
N ASN A 51 -1.68 -20.91 5.36
CA ASN A 51 -2.69 -21.51 4.48
C ASN A 51 -3.35 -20.45 3.58
N LEU A 52 -3.15 -20.58 2.27
CA LEU A 52 -3.70 -19.70 1.25
C LEU A 52 -4.91 -20.28 0.50
N SER A 53 -5.45 -21.43 0.94
CA SER A 53 -6.57 -22.09 0.25
C SER A 53 -7.79 -21.18 0.09
N PHE A 54 -8.05 -20.36 1.12
CA PHE A 54 -9.18 -19.41 1.16
C PHE A 54 -9.22 -18.45 -0.05
N LEU A 55 -8.06 -18.17 -0.66
CA LEU A 55 -8.00 -17.31 -1.85
C LEU A 55 -8.79 -17.90 -3.02
N ASN A 56 -8.89 -19.22 -3.12
CA ASN A 56 -9.68 -19.87 -4.16
C ASN A 56 -11.16 -19.99 -3.80
N ASP A 57 -11.54 -19.79 -2.54
CA ASP A 57 -12.91 -19.97 -2.06
C ASP A 57 -13.72 -18.67 -2.12
N ILE A 58 -13.05 -17.52 -2.22
CA ILE A 58 -13.65 -16.19 -2.22
C ILE A 58 -13.53 -15.55 -3.60
N ASP A 59 -14.66 -15.06 -4.14
CA ASP A 59 -14.69 -14.28 -5.36
C ASP A 59 -14.49 -12.79 -5.03
N PHE A 60 -13.23 -12.38 -4.98
CA PHE A 60 -12.85 -10.99 -4.73
C PHE A 60 -13.18 -10.09 -5.92
N VAL A 61 -13.73 -8.92 -5.64
CA VAL A 61 -13.82 -7.81 -6.60
C VAL A 61 -12.66 -6.83 -6.42
N ALA A 62 -12.34 -6.08 -7.48
CA ALA A 62 -11.46 -4.93 -7.34
C ALA A 62 -12.09 -3.91 -6.38
N SER A 63 -11.28 -3.32 -5.51
CA SER A 63 -11.76 -2.28 -4.60
C SER A 63 -12.17 -1.04 -5.39
N ASN A 64 -13.47 -0.82 -5.54
CA ASN A 64 -14.03 0.38 -6.14
C ASN A 64 -14.27 1.39 -5.03
N VAL A 65 -13.55 2.50 -5.02
CA VAL A 65 -13.85 3.57 -4.07
C VAL A 65 -14.97 4.42 -4.66
N SER A 66 -16.21 4.21 -4.22
CA SER A 66 -17.13 5.33 -4.12
C SER A 66 -16.57 6.21 -3.00
N ILE A 67 -15.86 7.30 -3.36
CA ILE A 67 -15.32 8.26 -2.39
C ILE A 67 -16.50 9.03 -1.81
N ASP A 68 -17.26 8.39 -0.93
CA ASP A 68 -17.99 9.15 0.08
C ASP A 68 -16.93 9.48 1.13
N ALA A 69 -16.38 10.70 1.03
CA ALA A 69 -15.44 11.28 2.01
C ALA A 69 -15.97 11.31 3.46
N LYS A 70 -17.21 10.84 3.67
CA LYS A 70 -17.82 10.60 4.99
C LYS A 70 -17.42 9.26 5.62
N GLY A 71 -16.98 8.27 4.82
CA GLY A 71 -16.61 6.94 5.32
C GLY A 71 -15.35 6.96 6.20
N SER A 72 -14.36 7.77 5.84
CA SER A 72 -13.15 7.98 6.64
C SER A 72 -13.47 8.57 8.02
N ASN A 73 -14.52 9.37 8.18
CA ASN A 73 -14.88 9.98 9.47
C ASN A 73 -15.37 8.96 10.51
N LEU A 74 -15.91 7.80 10.09
CA LEU A 74 -16.57 6.86 11.02
C LEU A 74 -15.59 6.12 11.95
N LEU A 75 -14.37 5.82 11.47
CA LEU A 75 -13.30 5.25 12.31
C LEU A 75 -12.61 6.32 13.18
N LEU A 76 -12.50 7.56 12.67
CA LEU A 76 -11.84 8.68 13.34
C LEU A 76 -12.63 9.15 14.57
N GLU A 77 -13.97 9.07 14.54
CA GLU A 77 -14.84 9.57 15.61
C GLU A 77 -15.06 8.57 16.76
N SER A 78 -14.82 7.28 16.56
CA SER A 78 -15.26 6.21 17.49
C SER A 78 -14.19 5.67 18.45
N ASN A 79 -12.91 6.06 18.30
CA ASN A 79 -11.82 5.55 19.16
C ASN A 79 -10.86 6.64 19.64
N HIS A 80 -10.85 6.90 20.95
CA HIS A 80 -9.99 7.90 21.60
C HIS A 80 -8.48 7.65 21.47
N LEU A 81 -8.03 6.39 21.35
CA LEU A 81 -6.60 6.08 21.15
C LEU A 81 -6.15 6.47 19.74
N VAL A 82 -7.01 6.22 18.75
CA VAL A 82 -6.75 6.59 17.35
C VAL A 82 -6.81 8.11 17.22
N SER A 83 -7.76 8.79 17.86
CA SER A 83 -7.84 10.26 17.81
C SER A 83 -6.58 10.96 18.33
N SER A 84 -6.03 10.52 19.47
CA SER A 84 -4.79 11.13 20.00
C SER A 84 -3.58 10.88 19.10
N LEU A 85 -3.51 9.71 18.45
CA LEU A 85 -2.42 9.42 17.51
C LEU A 85 -2.50 10.31 16.26
N LEU A 86 -3.70 10.59 15.79
CA LEU A 86 -3.94 11.45 14.62
C LEU A 86 -3.50 12.89 14.86
N ASP A 87 -3.81 13.45 16.03
CA ASP A 87 -3.46 14.84 16.38
C ASP A 87 -1.93 15.08 16.45
N GLU A 88 -1.19 14.04 16.82
CA GLU A 88 0.27 14.07 16.98
C GLU A 88 1.03 13.61 15.73
N SER A 89 0.35 13.26 14.64
CA SER A 89 0.98 12.69 13.43
C SER A 89 0.76 13.52 12.16
N ILE A 90 1.63 13.32 11.17
CA ILE A 90 1.39 13.70 9.77
C ILE A 90 0.64 12.53 9.11
N VAL A 91 -0.65 12.70 8.84
CA VAL A 91 -1.55 11.57 8.48
C VAL A 91 -1.77 11.47 6.97
N PHE A 92 -1.58 10.27 6.42
CA PHE A 92 -1.95 9.90 5.05
C PHE A 92 -2.97 8.74 5.07
N PRO A 93 -4.27 9.03 4.88
CA PRO A 93 -5.30 8.01 4.81
C PRO A 93 -5.26 7.24 3.47
N ILE A 94 -5.28 5.91 3.55
CA ILE A 94 -5.31 4.98 2.44
C ILE A 94 -6.57 4.12 2.61
N VAL A 95 -7.61 4.45 1.86
CA VAL A 95 -8.93 3.81 1.97
C VAL A 95 -9.10 2.83 0.81
N ASN A 96 -9.20 1.53 1.14
CA ASN A 96 -9.26 0.44 0.18
C ASN A 96 -8.21 0.57 -0.94
N GLY A 97 -6.98 0.94 -0.58
CA GLY A 97 -5.85 1.03 -1.51
C GLY A 97 -5.72 2.38 -2.24
N ASN A 98 -6.66 3.29 -2.02
CA ASN A 98 -6.65 4.61 -2.64
C ASN A 98 -6.21 5.66 -1.62
N LEU A 99 -5.22 6.46 -2.01
CA LEU A 99 -4.71 7.56 -1.19
C LEU A 99 -5.72 8.71 -1.19
N ILE A 100 -6.22 9.08 -0.01
CA ILE A 100 -7.13 10.20 0.16
C ILE A 100 -6.30 11.43 0.56
N ILE A 101 -6.05 12.30 -0.42
CA ILE A 101 -5.25 13.51 -0.21
C ILE A 101 -6.19 14.71 -0.04
N ASP A 102 -6.12 15.36 1.12
CA ASP A 102 -6.54 16.75 1.23
C ASP A 102 -5.38 17.64 0.74
N LYS A 103 -5.62 18.42 -0.33
CA LYS A 103 -4.60 19.30 -0.91
C LYS A 103 -4.10 20.37 0.09
N SER A 104 -4.85 20.65 1.16
CA SER A 104 -4.42 21.56 2.23
C SER A 104 -3.31 20.98 3.12
N ASN A 105 -3.20 19.65 3.22
CA ASN A 105 -2.13 18.95 3.95
C ASN A 105 -0.86 18.75 3.12
N PHE A 106 -0.83 19.21 1.86
CA PHE A 106 0.31 19.05 0.96
C PHE A 106 1.44 20.05 1.25
N ASP A 107 1.17 21.06 2.07
CA ASP A 107 2.11 22.13 2.42
C ASP A 107 2.64 21.96 3.86
N VAL A 108 3.01 20.73 4.23
CA VAL A 108 3.79 20.47 5.46
C VAL A 108 5.22 20.94 5.21
N GLY A 109 5.38 22.27 5.15
CA GLY A 109 6.64 22.99 4.96
C GLY A 109 7.43 22.52 3.75
N SER A 110 7.39 23.25 2.65
CA SER A 110 8.06 22.98 1.35
C SER A 110 9.53 22.50 1.38
N ASN A 111 10.20 22.46 2.54
CA ASN A 111 11.56 21.97 2.75
C ASN A 111 11.68 20.69 3.61
N LEU A 112 10.59 20.15 4.19
CA LEU A 112 10.65 19.00 5.12
C LEU A 112 10.27 17.68 4.44
N LEU A 113 9.28 17.71 3.55
CA LEU A 113 8.66 16.53 2.97
C LEU A 113 8.17 16.81 1.55
N GLU A 114 8.53 15.99 0.58
CA GLU A 114 7.86 15.97 -0.72
C GLU A 114 6.95 14.76 -0.85
N VAL A 115 5.65 14.98 -1.04
CA VAL A 115 4.66 13.93 -1.25
C VAL A 115 4.21 13.93 -2.70
N ARG A 116 4.16 12.76 -3.34
CA ARG A 116 3.70 12.60 -4.73
C ARG A 116 2.92 11.31 -4.90
N LYS A 117 2.06 11.24 -5.92
CA LYS A 117 1.53 9.95 -6.37
C LYS A 117 2.65 9.11 -6.99
N THR A 118 2.73 7.83 -6.64
CA THR A 118 3.82 6.92 -7.08
C THR A 118 3.82 6.70 -8.59
N PHE A 119 2.64 6.56 -9.19
CA PHE A 119 2.47 6.32 -10.63
C PHE A 119 2.29 7.61 -11.46
N GLY A 120 2.72 8.78 -10.94
CA GLY A 120 2.85 10.00 -11.74
C GLY A 120 4.10 9.98 -12.63
N ASN A 121 4.07 10.64 -13.81
CA ASN A 121 5.12 10.54 -14.83
C ASN A 121 6.57 10.70 -14.30
N GLU A 122 6.86 11.73 -13.51
CA GLU A 122 8.23 11.95 -12.99
C GLU A 122 8.61 10.99 -11.84
N THR A 123 7.66 10.65 -10.97
CA THR A 123 7.88 9.77 -9.80
C THR A 123 8.10 8.33 -10.23
N PHE A 124 7.36 7.88 -11.26
CA PHE A 124 7.40 6.51 -11.74
C PHE A 124 8.79 6.10 -12.23
N SER A 125 9.49 6.98 -12.97
CA SER A 125 10.87 6.74 -13.40
C SER A 125 11.84 6.57 -12.22
N LYS A 126 11.68 7.34 -11.13
CA LYS A 126 12.50 7.18 -9.91
C LYS A 126 12.18 5.86 -9.21
N PHE A 127 10.90 5.48 -9.13
CA PHE A 127 10.47 4.19 -8.59
C PHE A 127 11.11 3.03 -9.37
N LEU A 128 11.06 3.05 -10.71
CA LEU A 128 11.64 1.99 -11.55
C LEU A 128 13.15 1.79 -11.33
N LYS A 129 13.90 2.88 -11.08
CA LYS A 129 15.34 2.78 -10.77
C LYS A 129 15.63 2.03 -9.49
N HIS A 130 14.73 2.11 -8.52
CA HIS A 130 14.86 1.44 -7.22
C HIS A 130 14.07 0.13 -7.14
N PHE A 131 13.29 -0.21 -8.17
CA PHE A 131 12.46 -1.41 -8.20
C PHE A 131 13.22 -2.67 -7.78
N ASN A 132 14.36 -2.94 -8.42
CA ASN A 132 15.16 -4.13 -8.13
C ASN A 132 15.80 -4.15 -6.73
N LEU A 133 15.73 -3.05 -5.96
CA LEU A 133 16.21 -3.04 -4.56
C LEU A 133 15.21 -3.68 -3.60
N PHE A 134 13.91 -3.65 -3.93
CA PHE A 134 12.83 -4.04 -3.01
C PHE A 134 12.15 -5.35 -3.38
N TYR A 135 12.20 -5.74 -4.65
CA TYR A 135 11.43 -6.87 -5.14
C TYR A 135 12.33 -8.07 -5.41
N ASP A 136 12.24 -9.08 -4.56
CA ASP A 136 12.72 -10.42 -4.89
C ASP A 136 11.75 -11.11 -5.85
N ASP A 137 12.30 -11.90 -6.76
CA ASP A 137 11.59 -12.55 -7.86
C ASP A 137 10.78 -13.79 -7.42
N THR A 138 10.62 -13.99 -6.11
CA THR A 138 9.99 -15.15 -5.49
C THR A 138 8.66 -14.85 -4.79
N ASN A 139 8.37 -13.58 -4.45
CA ASN A 139 7.14 -13.19 -3.75
C ASN A 139 6.03 -12.77 -4.75
N PRO A 140 5.04 -13.64 -5.04
CA PRO A 140 3.99 -13.33 -6.01
C PRO A 140 3.08 -12.19 -5.57
N PHE A 141 2.89 -11.97 -4.26
CA PHE A 141 2.00 -10.90 -3.77
C PHE A 141 2.59 -9.52 -3.98
N ALA A 142 3.91 -9.39 -3.97
CA ALA A 142 4.57 -8.15 -4.35
C ALA A 142 4.31 -7.80 -5.83
N PHE A 143 4.44 -8.78 -6.74
CA PHE A 143 4.10 -8.60 -8.16
C PHE A 143 2.60 -8.33 -8.39
N LEU A 144 1.73 -8.99 -7.62
CA LEU A 144 0.30 -8.74 -7.65
C LEU A 144 -0.02 -7.31 -7.21
N ASN A 145 0.61 -6.82 -6.14
CA ASN A 145 0.47 -5.44 -5.67
C ASN A 145 0.84 -4.45 -6.76
N LEU A 146 1.99 -4.65 -7.40
CA LEU A 146 2.48 -3.75 -8.45
C LEU A 146 1.58 -3.73 -9.70
N ALA A 147 1.01 -4.88 -10.06
CA ALA A 147 0.08 -4.98 -11.17
C ALA A 147 -1.21 -4.18 -10.90
N PHE A 148 -1.75 -4.28 -9.69
CA PHE A 148 -3.08 -3.77 -9.34
C PHE A 148 -3.11 -2.41 -8.65
N SER A 149 -2.04 -1.96 -8.00
CA SER A 149 -2.02 -0.69 -7.27
C SER A 149 -2.38 0.46 -8.21
N THR A 150 -3.56 1.04 -8.07
CA THR A 150 -4.05 2.14 -8.92
C THR A 150 -3.51 3.50 -8.46
N ASP A 151 -3.18 3.61 -7.17
CA ASP A 151 -2.53 4.76 -6.56
C ASP A 151 -1.35 4.29 -5.70
N GLY A 152 -0.59 5.26 -5.19
CA GLY A 152 0.49 5.02 -4.26
C GLY A 152 1.04 6.34 -3.74
N ILE A 153 1.65 6.32 -2.56
CA ILE A 153 2.30 7.50 -1.99
C ILE A 153 3.82 7.37 -2.11
N SER A 154 4.45 8.39 -2.70
CA SER A 154 5.88 8.59 -2.65
C SER A 154 6.17 9.73 -1.68
N ILE A 155 7.02 9.47 -0.71
CA ILE A 155 7.47 10.44 0.28
C ILE A 155 8.98 10.58 0.16
N HIS A 156 9.47 11.80 -0.02
CA HIS A 156 10.90 12.10 0.01
C HIS A 156 11.22 13.05 1.16
N ILE A 157 12.13 12.63 2.03
CA ILE A 157 12.67 13.43 3.13
C ILE A 157 14.06 13.88 2.70
N PRO A 158 14.31 15.20 2.57
CA PRO A 158 15.63 15.70 2.20
C PRO A 158 16.72 15.33 3.21
N GLN A 159 17.98 15.52 2.82
CA GLN A 159 19.13 15.34 3.72
C GLN A 159 19.13 16.36 4.88
N ASN A 160 19.66 15.97 6.03
CA ASN A 160 19.78 16.79 7.25
C ASN A 160 18.43 17.32 7.77
N VAL A 161 17.36 16.53 7.64
CA VAL A 161 16.00 16.87 8.11
C VAL A 161 15.60 15.94 9.26
N VAL A 162 15.09 16.51 10.34
CA VAL A 162 14.45 15.76 11.43
C VAL A 162 12.95 15.98 11.35
N ILE A 163 12.21 14.90 11.15
CA ILE A 163 10.74 14.92 11.15
C ILE A 163 10.27 14.67 12.59
N GLU A 164 9.84 15.73 13.28
CA GLU A 164 9.45 15.66 14.70
C GLU A 164 8.17 14.85 14.93
N LYS A 165 7.14 15.06 14.10
CA LYS A 165 5.86 14.33 14.16
C LYS A 165 5.93 13.06 13.32
N PRO A 166 5.54 11.88 13.83
CA PRO A 166 5.54 10.65 13.05
C PRO A 166 4.66 10.77 11.79
N ILE A 167 5.11 10.14 10.70
CA ILE A 167 4.29 9.93 9.51
C ILE A 167 3.39 8.73 9.76
N LEU A 168 2.08 8.95 9.77
CA LEU A 168 1.07 7.92 9.96
C LEU A 168 0.44 7.55 8.61
N LEU A 169 0.69 6.32 8.16
CA LEU A 169 -0.03 5.70 7.05
C LEU A 169 -1.23 4.95 7.62
N LEU A 170 -2.42 5.50 7.43
CA LEU A 170 -3.66 4.97 7.97
C LEU A 170 -4.37 4.14 6.90
N TYR A 171 -4.31 2.82 7.01
CA TYR A 171 -4.99 1.88 6.14
C TYR A 171 -6.38 1.57 6.70
N ASP A 172 -7.41 1.95 5.95
CA ASP A 172 -8.81 1.66 6.26
C ASP A 172 -9.44 0.79 5.16
N TYR A 173 -10.08 -0.30 5.59
CA TYR A 173 -10.78 -1.24 4.73
C TYR A 173 -12.28 -1.27 5.04
N ASN A 174 -13.09 -0.63 4.19
CA ASN A 174 -14.51 -0.40 4.42
C ASN A 174 -15.43 -0.85 3.27
N ASN A 175 -14.91 -1.64 2.32
CA ASN A 175 -15.75 -2.21 1.25
C ASN A 175 -16.87 -3.13 1.78
N SER A 176 -18.03 -3.05 1.13
CA SER A 176 -19.25 -3.82 1.45
C SER A 176 -19.33 -5.17 0.75
N GLN A 177 -18.35 -5.50 -0.08
CA GLN A 177 -18.21 -6.78 -0.77
C GLN A 177 -16.83 -7.36 -0.48
N PRO A 178 -16.66 -8.70 -0.57
CA PRO A 178 -15.34 -9.29 -0.54
C PRO A 178 -14.44 -8.68 -1.61
N SER A 179 -13.39 -7.99 -1.20
CA SER A 179 -12.56 -7.21 -2.13
C SER A 179 -11.08 -7.42 -1.89
N PHE A 180 -10.33 -7.13 -2.95
CA PHE A 180 -8.88 -7.09 -2.90
C PHE A 180 -8.42 -5.64 -2.97
N SER A 181 -7.50 -5.27 -2.09
CA SER A 181 -6.96 -3.92 -1.96
C SER A 181 -5.44 -3.96 -2.09
N ASN A 182 -4.90 -3.01 -2.84
CA ASN A 182 -3.46 -2.85 -3.02
C ASN A 182 -3.13 -1.37 -2.94
N SER A 183 -2.12 -1.06 -2.15
CA SER A 183 -1.43 0.22 -2.24
C SER A 183 0.07 0.03 -2.24
N LEU A 184 0.73 1.02 -2.84
CA LEU A 184 2.18 1.07 -2.93
C LEU A 184 2.68 2.36 -2.25
N THR A 185 3.45 2.18 -1.20
CA THR A 185 4.16 3.26 -0.51
C THR A 185 5.64 3.18 -0.84
N PHE A 186 6.24 4.31 -1.17
CA PHE A 186 7.68 4.46 -1.33
C PHE A 186 8.17 5.65 -0.50
N ILE A 187 9.12 5.42 0.40
CA ILE A 187 9.68 6.45 1.27
C ILE A 187 11.19 6.49 1.07
N GLU A 188 11.73 7.64 0.68
CA GLU A 188 13.17 7.86 0.61
C GLU A 188 13.59 8.82 1.73
N VAL A 189 14.52 8.37 2.58
CA VAL A 189 15.04 9.13 3.73
C VAL A 189 16.47 9.57 3.43
N GLY A 190 16.67 10.87 3.23
CA GLY A 190 17.96 11.48 2.87
C GLY A 190 19.05 11.32 3.93
N ASP A 191 20.30 11.61 3.55
CA ASP A 191 21.45 11.45 4.43
C ASP A 191 21.32 12.28 5.72
N ASN A 192 21.73 11.71 6.86
CA ASN A 192 21.68 12.34 8.19
C ASN A 192 20.28 12.88 8.59
N SER A 193 19.22 12.25 8.11
CA SER A 193 17.83 12.60 8.44
C SER A 193 17.20 11.60 9.40
N SER A 194 16.19 12.02 10.17
CA SER A 194 15.51 11.16 11.14
C SER A 194 14.00 11.23 10.99
N VAL A 195 13.33 10.07 11.01
CA VAL A 195 11.87 9.96 10.87
C VAL A 195 11.30 8.77 11.63
N LYS A 196 10.08 8.95 12.13
CA LYS A 196 9.23 7.88 12.65
C LYS A 196 8.06 7.63 11.71
N ILE A 197 7.81 6.37 11.40
CA ILE A 197 6.74 5.93 10.51
C ILE A 197 5.84 4.99 11.28
N ILE A 198 4.54 5.20 11.17
CA ILE A 198 3.51 4.36 11.78
C ILE A 198 2.64 3.79 10.67
N LEU A 199 2.57 2.46 10.59
CA LEU A 199 1.63 1.75 9.72
C LEU A 199 0.46 1.31 10.59
N LEU A 200 -0.71 1.94 10.43
CA LEU A 200 -1.91 1.56 11.18
C LEU A 200 -2.90 0.89 10.24
N PHE A 201 -3.15 -0.39 10.46
CA PHE A 201 -4.15 -1.17 9.74
C PHE A 201 -5.41 -1.28 10.59
N SER A 202 -6.53 -0.87 10.02
CA SER A 202 -7.84 -0.90 10.66
C SER A 202 -8.91 -1.42 9.72
N LYS A 203 -9.83 -2.23 10.25
CA LYS A 203 -10.99 -2.69 9.51
C LYS A 203 -12.21 -2.77 10.43
N ALA A 204 -13.25 -2.00 10.12
CA ALA A 204 -14.53 -2.21 10.79
C ALA A 204 -15.15 -3.58 10.39
N ALA A 205 -16.01 -4.10 11.27
CA ALA A 205 -16.78 -5.32 11.00
C ALA A 205 -17.47 -5.26 9.62
N GLY A 206 -17.36 -6.35 8.87
CA GLY A 206 -17.91 -6.42 7.50
C GLY A 206 -17.34 -7.60 6.73
N GLU A 207 -17.31 -7.45 5.40
CA GLU A 207 -16.87 -8.50 4.48
C GLU A 207 -15.38 -8.82 4.55
N VAL A 208 -14.99 -9.96 3.98
CA VAL A 208 -13.59 -10.40 3.92
C VAL A 208 -12.81 -9.54 2.92
N ILE A 209 -11.77 -8.87 3.40
CA ILE A 209 -10.89 -8.05 2.57
C ILE A 209 -9.51 -8.70 2.52
N LEU A 210 -8.95 -8.84 1.32
CA LEU A 210 -7.53 -9.12 1.15
C LEU A 210 -6.80 -7.79 0.99
N GLY A 211 -6.10 -7.35 2.03
CA GLY A 211 -5.19 -6.22 1.97
C GLY A 211 -3.81 -6.72 1.57
N ASN A 212 -3.28 -6.22 0.47
CA ASN A 212 -1.94 -6.56 0.01
C ASN A 212 -1.17 -5.27 -0.13
N GLU A 213 -0.44 -4.91 0.91
CA GLU A 213 0.21 -3.62 1.03
C GLU A 213 1.71 -3.76 0.83
N THR A 214 2.30 -2.79 0.15
CA THR A 214 3.75 -2.73 -0.04
C THR A 214 4.25 -1.37 0.43
N VAL A 215 5.24 -1.39 1.33
CA VAL A 215 5.89 -0.20 1.88
C VAL A 215 7.39 -0.34 1.68
N ASN A 216 7.92 0.40 0.71
CA ASN A 216 9.35 0.37 0.42
C ASN A 216 10.04 1.56 1.08
N ILE A 217 11.02 1.31 1.95
CA ILE A 217 11.77 2.37 2.63
C ILE A 217 13.23 2.34 2.18
N LEU A 218 13.68 3.40 1.50
CA LEU A 218 15.07 3.61 1.12
C LEU A 218 15.77 4.51 2.14
N GLN A 219 16.58 3.90 3.01
CA GLN A 219 17.38 4.58 4.01
C GLN A 219 18.76 4.97 3.44
N LYS A 220 19.13 6.26 3.50
CA LYS A 220 20.45 6.77 3.08
C LYS A 220 21.43 6.84 4.26
N ASN A 221 22.68 7.26 4.00
CA ASN A 221 23.75 7.14 4.98
C ASN A 221 23.51 8.05 6.20
N GLY A 222 23.76 7.49 7.40
CA GLY A 222 23.62 8.24 8.65
C GLY A 222 22.18 8.64 8.98
N SER A 223 21.17 8.18 8.24
CA SER A 223 19.77 8.43 8.56
C SER A 223 19.25 7.45 9.62
N GLU A 224 18.26 7.88 10.38
CA GLU A 224 17.58 7.11 11.43
C GLU A 224 16.11 6.91 11.05
N VAL A 225 15.66 5.66 11.03
CA VAL A 225 14.27 5.32 10.67
C VAL A 225 13.69 4.39 11.73
N GLU A 226 12.58 4.81 12.32
CA GLU A 226 11.79 3.97 13.23
C GLU A 226 10.46 3.60 12.56
N VAL A 227 10.13 2.31 12.50
CA VAL A 227 8.87 1.83 11.92
C VAL A 227 8.06 1.10 12.99
N ASN A 228 6.86 1.60 13.26
CA ASN A 228 5.90 0.98 14.17
C ASN A 228 4.71 0.44 13.38
N ILE A 229 4.37 -0.82 13.57
CA ILE A 229 3.23 -1.47 12.91
C ILE A 229 2.14 -1.72 13.94
N VAL A 230 0.96 -1.17 13.68
CA VAL A 230 -0.23 -1.28 14.54
C VAL A 230 -1.33 -1.98 13.76
N GLN A 231 -1.79 -3.11 14.27
CA GLN A 231 -2.90 -3.88 13.72
C GLN A 231 -4.07 -3.81 14.70
N TYR A 232 -5.14 -3.12 14.31
CA TYR A 232 -6.27 -2.85 15.18
C TYR A 232 -7.58 -3.32 14.55
N ASP A 233 -8.33 -4.15 15.28
CA ASP A 233 -9.61 -4.72 14.82
C ASP A 233 -9.52 -5.27 13.39
N LEU A 234 -8.70 -6.31 13.20
CA LEU A 234 -8.50 -6.92 11.87
C LEU A 234 -9.58 -7.95 11.51
N SER A 235 -10.77 -7.80 12.07
CA SER A 235 -11.88 -8.72 11.84
C SER A 235 -12.16 -8.86 10.34
N ASN A 236 -12.06 -10.08 9.81
CA ASN A 236 -12.19 -10.37 8.38
C ASN A 236 -11.18 -9.65 7.45
N LEU A 237 -10.08 -9.10 7.97
CA LEU A 237 -8.93 -8.69 7.15
C LEU A 237 -7.97 -9.87 6.97
N LYS A 238 -7.60 -10.14 5.72
CA LYS A 238 -6.47 -11.00 5.36
C LYS A 238 -5.37 -10.07 4.88
N LEU A 239 -4.42 -9.76 5.75
CA LEU A 239 -3.36 -8.79 5.48
C LEU A 239 -2.08 -9.49 5.02
N ILE A 240 -1.58 -9.09 3.86
CA ILE A 240 -0.23 -9.36 3.37
C ILE A 240 0.47 -8.01 3.38
N ASN A 241 1.48 -7.86 4.23
CA ASN A 241 2.24 -6.64 4.37
C ASN A 241 3.69 -6.89 3.94
N ASN A 242 4.10 -6.25 2.86
CA ASN A 242 5.46 -6.32 2.32
C ASN A 242 6.18 -5.02 2.73
N LEU A 243 7.13 -5.09 3.67
CA LEU A 243 7.93 -3.96 4.15
C LEU A 243 9.41 -4.19 3.81
#